data_AF-A0A0K3ASU3-F1
#
_entry.id   AF-A0A0K3ASU3-F1
#
_cell.length_a   1.000
_cell.length_b   1.000
_cell.length_c   1.000
_cell.angle_alpha   90.00
_cell.angle_beta   90.00
_cell.angle_gamma   90.00
#
_symmetry.space_group_name_H-M   'P 1'
#
loop_
_entity.id
_entity.type
_entity.pdbx_description
1 polymer ?
#
loop_
_entity_poly.entity_id
_entity_poly.type
_entity_poly.pdbx_seq_one_letter_code
_entity_poly.pdbx_strand_id
1 'polypeptide(L)'
;MSDIIIKYVGNHIFLLAYRMKDGDDGWRYVIASKNRHVRGDISTWGNYSNNKKFDKNLLPETTPANVDIDKVVGNIDSIVSTIKSSTFYSFLSEALHKVVSKNLKMIVLGCASPTCGPFITNCKCQWALAKLLTVDSNHLFKIISVEIFDPLMSDTDYQIWQRLIEFPNTTAETDWTLLIMPHCEVDLYRTVLESLSHKLDIIESAKQLASGSYVFRNIAKLSNVILLSNTLSNCDSLDLNTEITEIKLPKFDPYPNAFNDLYLITIDT
;
A
#
# COMPACT_ATOMS: atom_id res chain seq x y z
N MET A 1 36.67 -2.67 -13.05
CA MET A 1 35.79 -3.17 -14.12
C MET A 1 34.64 -3.90 -13.45
N SER A 2 33.47 -3.30 -13.53
CA SER A 2 32.20 -3.88 -13.07
C SER A 2 31.65 -4.72 -14.23
N ASP A 3 31.29 -5.97 -13.99
CA ASP A 3 30.58 -6.78 -14.99
C ASP A 3 29.17 -6.21 -15.11
N ILE A 4 28.83 -5.65 -16.27
CA ILE A 4 27.49 -5.14 -16.58
C ILE A 4 26.83 -6.10 -17.56
N ILE A 5 25.72 -6.72 -17.15
CA ILE A 5 24.90 -7.55 -18.02
C ILE A 5 23.59 -6.80 -18.24
N ILE A 6 23.37 -6.36 -19.49
CA ILE A 6 22.10 -5.80 -19.93
C ILE A 6 21.34 -6.89 -20.66
N LYS A 7 20.15 -7.24 -20.16
CA LYS A 7 19.27 -8.21 -20.82
C LYS A 7 17.91 -7.58 -21.13
N TYR A 8 17.52 -7.68 -22.38
CA TYR A 8 16.22 -7.26 -22.88
C TYR A 8 15.19 -8.32 -22.53
N VAL A 9 14.12 -7.94 -21.83
CA VAL A 9 12.97 -8.79 -21.52
C VAL A 9 11.74 -8.15 -22.18
N GLY A 10 11.60 -8.39 -23.49
CA GLY A 10 10.57 -7.75 -24.32
C GLY A 10 10.93 -6.34 -24.80
N ASN A 11 9.95 -5.65 -25.42
CA ASN A 11 10.17 -4.36 -26.08
C ASN A 11 10.36 -3.17 -25.12
N HIS A 12 10.09 -3.35 -23.81
CA HIS A 12 9.94 -2.24 -22.88
C HIS A 12 10.62 -2.43 -21.52
N ILE A 13 11.25 -3.57 -21.21
CA ILE A 13 11.88 -3.83 -19.91
C ILE A 13 13.34 -4.27 -20.11
N PHE A 14 14.25 -3.62 -19.38
CA PHE A 14 15.66 -3.96 -19.31
C PHE A 14 15.99 -4.38 -17.87
N LEU A 15 16.61 -5.56 -17.75
CA LEU A 15 17.28 -5.96 -16.53
C LEU A 15 18.73 -5.51 -16.63
N LEU A 16 19.14 -4.60 -15.74
CA LEU A 16 20.54 -4.20 -15.59
C LEU A 16 21.08 -4.91 -14.35
N ALA A 17 21.93 -5.91 -14.55
CA ALA A 17 22.68 -6.54 -13.46
C ALA A 17 24.09 -5.94 -13.44
N TYR A 18 24.54 -5.47 -12.29
CA TYR A 18 25.92 -5.03 -12.10
C TYR A 18 26.50 -5.59 -10.81
N ARG A 19 27.78 -5.97 -10.87
CA ARG A 19 28.55 -6.42 -9.71
C ARG A 19 29.43 -5.27 -9.22
N MET A 20 29.22 -4.82 -7.99
CA MET A 20 30.12 -3.85 -7.35
C MET A 20 31.34 -4.60 -6.79
N LYS A 21 32.52 -3.97 -6.84
CA LYS A 21 33.78 -4.57 -6.36
C LYS A 21 34.13 -4.17 -4.92
N ASP A 22 33.29 -3.37 -4.28
CA ASP A 22 33.60 -2.76 -2.99
C ASP A 22 32.88 -3.51 -1.86
N GLY A 23 33.57 -4.50 -1.29
CA GLY A 23 33.25 -5.13 0.00
C GLY A 23 32.10 -6.13 0.05
N ASP A 24 31.04 -5.90 -0.73
CA ASP A 24 29.90 -6.82 -0.86
C ASP A 24 30.00 -7.61 -2.17
N ASP A 25 30.31 -8.90 -2.07
CA ASP A 25 30.45 -9.82 -3.20
C ASP A 25 29.08 -10.24 -3.80
N GLY A 26 28.16 -9.29 -3.94
CA GLY A 26 26.79 -9.47 -4.38
C GLY A 26 26.50 -8.92 -5.78
N TRP A 27 25.61 -9.59 -6.51
CA TRP A 27 25.00 -9.01 -7.70
C TRP A 27 23.88 -8.06 -7.28
N ARG A 28 23.90 -6.83 -7.79
CA ARG A 28 22.75 -5.92 -7.71
C ARG A 28 22.00 -5.91 -9.04
N TYR A 29 20.68 -5.82 -8.98
CA TYR A 29 19.81 -5.80 -10.15
C TYR A 29 18.95 -4.54 -10.12
N VAL A 30 18.81 -3.90 -11.27
CA VAL A 30 17.84 -2.83 -11.51
C VAL A 30 16.90 -3.31 -12.60
N ILE A 31 15.59 -3.29 -12.29
CA ILE A 31 14.55 -3.53 -13.28
C ILE A 31 14.09 -2.15 -13.77
N ALA A 32 14.43 -1.81 -15.01
CA ALA A 32 14.00 -0.57 -15.62
C ALA A 32 12.99 -0.88 -16.73
N SER A 33 11.83 -0.22 -16.70
CA SER A 33 10.92 -0.16 -17.82
C SER A 33 11.14 1.15 -18.57
N LYS A 34 10.91 1.17 -19.89
CA LYS A 34 10.98 2.37 -20.74
C LYS A 34 10.11 3.53 -20.21
N ASN A 35 9.16 3.23 -19.30
CA ASN A 35 8.26 4.18 -18.67
C ASN A 35 8.40 4.29 -17.13
N ARG A 36 9.30 3.55 -16.46
CA ARG A 36 9.51 3.62 -14.99
C ARG A 36 10.92 3.14 -14.59
N HIS A 37 11.56 3.89 -13.69
CA HIS A 37 12.74 3.42 -12.96
C HIS A 37 12.28 2.82 -11.63
N VAL A 38 12.50 1.52 -11.41
CA VAL A 38 12.35 0.90 -10.10
C VAL A 38 13.77 0.57 -9.60
N ARG A 39 14.24 1.35 -8.63
CA ARG A 39 15.42 1.01 -7.82
C ARG A 39 14.93 0.27 -6.59
N GLY A 40 15.18 -1.04 -6.52
CA GLY A 40 15.08 -1.78 -5.27
C GLY A 40 16.49 -2.02 -4.73
N ASP A 41 16.77 -1.60 -3.50
CA ASP A 41 17.92 -2.11 -2.76
C ASP A 41 17.46 -3.41 -2.08
N ILE A 42 17.98 -4.54 -2.57
CA ILE A 42 17.59 -5.88 -2.11
C ILE A 42 18.46 -6.21 -0.89
N SER A 43 18.16 -5.63 0.26
CA SER A 43 18.80 -6.00 1.54
C SER A 43 17.91 -6.89 2.42
N THR A 44 16.63 -7.06 2.09
CA THR A 44 15.67 -7.85 2.90
C THR A 44 15.17 -9.14 2.26
N TRP A 45 15.64 -9.51 1.06
CA TRP A 45 15.48 -10.88 0.57
C TRP A 45 16.59 -11.72 1.19
N GLY A 46 16.26 -12.39 2.29
CA GLY A 46 17.20 -13.10 3.15
C GLY A 46 18.23 -13.92 2.39
N ASN A 47 19.47 -13.93 2.92
CA ASN A 47 20.63 -14.71 2.50
C ASN A 47 20.29 -15.96 1.67
N TYR A 48 20.12 -15.81 0.35
CA TYR A 48 20.16 -16.92 -0.58
C TYR A 48 21.63 -17.21 -0.88
N SER A 49 22.31 -17.81 0.08
CA SER A 49 23.66 -18.33 -0.11
C SER A 49 23.65 -19.40 -1.21
N ASN A 50 24.49 -19.17 -2.22
CA ASN A 50 25.12 -20.12 -3.13
C ASN A 50 24.21 -20.92 -4.11
N ASN A 51 24.41 -20.63 -5.40
CA ASN A 51 24.22 -21.53 -6.56
C ASN A 51 22.81 -21.96 -6.98
N LYS A 52 21.73 -21.24 -6.64
CA LYS A 52 20.46 -21.42 -7.35
C LYS A 52 20.32 -20.38 -8.46
N LYS A 53 20.32 -20.84 -9.71
CA LYS A 53 19.92 -20.06 -10.90
C LYS A 53 18.65 -19.28 -10.56
N PHE A 54 18.67 -17.97 -10.82
CA PHE A 54 17.49 -17.11 -10.76
C PHE A 54 16.36 -17.78 -11.57
N ASP A 55 15.30 -18.20 -10.88
CA ASP A 55 14.16 -18.82 -11.54
C ASP A 55 13.36 -17.71 -12.24
N LYS A 56 13.21 -17.85 -13.55
CA LYS A 56 12.53 -16.88 -14.41
C LYS A 56 11.03 -16.77 -14.08
N ASN A 57 10.52 -17.71 -13.29
CA ASN A 57 9.14 -17.79 -12.82
C ASN A 57 8.83 -16.86 -11.64
N LEU A 58 9.82 -16.11 -11.11
CA LEU A 58 9.64 -15.19 -9.96
C LEU A 58 9.44 -13.73 -10.34
N LEU A 59 9.55 -13.37 -11.62
CA LEU A 59 9.06 -12.07 -12.08
C LEU A 59 7.53 -12.15 -12.09
N PRO A 60 6.80 -11.18 -11.49
CA PRO A 60 5.35 -11.17 -11.61
C PRO A 60 5.01 -11.19 -13.09
N GLU A 61 4.29 -12.23 -13.51
CA GLU A 61 3.72 -12.30 -14.84
C GLU A 61 3.02 -10.97 -15.10
N THR A 62 3.37 -10.34 -16.22
CA THR A 62 2.63 -9.18 -16.74
C THR A 62 1.14 -9.46 -16.61
N THR A 63 0.35 -8.49 -16.14
CA THR A 63 -1.10 -8.60 -15.99
C THR A 63 -1.68 -9.44 -17.13
N PRO A 64 -2.38 -10.56 -16.84
CA PRO A 64 -2.82 -11.47 -17.89
C PRO A 64 -3.55 -10.70 -18.98
N ALA A 65 -3.24 -10.96 -20.25
CA ALA A 65 -3.78 -10.20 -21.38
C ALA A 65 -5.33 -10.21 -21.46
N ASN A 66 -6.00 -11.04 -20.66
CA ASN A 66 -7.45 -11.22 -20.60
C ASN A 66 -7.96 -11.29 -19.14
N VAL A 67 -7.66 -10.29 -18.31
CA VAL A 67 -8.31 -10.20 -16.99
C VAL A 67 -9.79 -9.85 -17.20
N ASP A 68 -10.67 -10.73 -16.72
CA ASP A 68 -12.10 -10.46 -16.62
C ASP A 68 -12.36 -9.55 -15.41
N ILE A 69 -12.57 -8.26 -15.68
CA ILE A 69 -12.81 -7.23 -14.68
C ILE A 69 -14.04 -7.56 -13.83
N ASP A 70 -15.14 -7.99 -14.45
CA ASP A 70 -16.40 -8.26 -13.75
C ASP A 70 -16.26 -9.44 -12.78
N LYS A 71 -15.51 -10.47 -13.20
CA LYS A 71 -15.16 -11.57 -12.30
C LYS A 71 -14.31 -11.11 -11.12
N VAL A 72 -13.35 -10.21 -11.32
CA VAL A 72 -12.52 -9.71 -10.20
C VAL A 72 -13.34 -8.84 -9.26
N VAL A 73 -14.19 -7.95 -9.78
CA VAL A 73 -15.12 -7.14 -8.99
C VAL A 73 -16.05 -8.04 -8.17
N GLY A 74 -16.70 -9.03 -8.78
CA GLY A 74 -17.60 -9.96 -8.09
C GLY A 74 -16.90 -10.77 -6.98
N ASN A 75 -15.62 -11.13 -7.18
CA ASN A 75 -14.82 -11.77 -6.12
C ASN A 75 -14.57 -10.82 -4.94
N ILE A 76 -14.23 -9.57 -5.22
CA ILE A 76 -14.01 -8.55 -4.17
C ILE A 76 -15.32 -8.30 -3.41
N ASP A 77 -16.46 -8.24 -4.09
CA ASP A 77 -17.78 -8.08 -3.46
C ASP A 77 -18.17 -9.26 -2.57
N SER A 78 -17.85 -10.48 -2.97
CA SER A 78 -18.03 -11.65 -2.11
C SER A 78 -17.18 -11.56 -0.83
N ILE A 79 -15.95 -11.03 -0.92
CA ILE A 79 -15.10 -10.80 0.24
C ILE A 79 -15.66 -9.67 1.12
N VAL A 80 -16.23 -8.61 0.54
CA VAL A 80 -16.89 -7.52 1.30
C VAL A 80 -17.94 -8.09 2.26
N SER A 81 -18.82 -8.98 1.79
CA SER A 81 -19.83 -9.62 2.66
C SER A 81 -19.21 -10.45 3.79
N THR A 82 -18.08 -11.11 3.49
CA THR A 82 -17.33 -11.91 4.48
C THR A 82 -16.68 -11.02 5.53
N ILE A 83 -16.06 -9.89 5.13
CA ILE A 83 -15.48 -8.92 6.07
C ILE A 83 -16.59 -8.31 6.92
N LYS A 84 -17.69 -7.87 6.31
CA LYS A 84 -18.79 -7.18 7.01
C LYS A 84 -19.41 -7.98 8.15
N SER A 85 -19.50 -9.29 7.99
CA SER A 85 -20.07 -10.20 9.02
C SER A 85 -19.04 -10.66 10.07
N SER A 86 -17.79 -10.24 9.95
CA SER A 86 -16.71 -10.67 10.86
C SER A 86 -16.61 -9.80 12.13
N THR A 87 -16.14 -10.42 13.21
CA THR A 87 -15.76 -9.71 14.45
C THR A 87 -14.67 -8.67 14.21
N PHE A 88 -13.79 -8.92 13.23
CA PHE A 88 -12.78 -7.96 12.78
C PHE A 88 -13.38 -6.64 12.35
N TYR A 89 -14.40 -6.69 11.49
CA TYR A 89 -15.02 -5.47 11.00
C TYR A 89 -15.84 -4.77 12.08
N SER A 90 -16.60 -5.52 12.90
CA SER A 90 -17.36 -4.92 14.01
C SER A 90 -16.43 -4.16 14.98
N PHE A 91 -15.28 -4.75 15.31
CA PHE A 91 -14.30 -4.09 16.18
C PHE A 91 -13.69 -2.84 15.52
N LEU A 92 -13.23 -2.96 14.27
CA LEU A 92 -12.65 -1.83 13.53
C LEU A 92 -13.64 -0.67 13.39
N SER A 93 -14.89 -0.98 13.05
CA SER A 93 -15.99 -0.03 12.90
C SER A 93 -16.27 0.72 14.21
N GLU A 94 -16.36 0.01 15.33
CA GLU A 94 -16.54 0.61 16.65
C GLU A 94 -15.35 1.49 17.06
N ALA A 95 -14.13 1.03 16.81
CA ALA A 95 -12.91 1.77 17.11
C ALA A 95 -12.82 3.06 16.29
N LEU A 96 -13.10 3.01 14.99
CA LEU A 96 -13.13 4.19 14.11
C LEU A 96 -14.20 5.19 14.56
N HIS A 97 -15.38 4.74 14.94
CA HIS A 97 -16.47 5.61 15.42
C HIS A 97 -16.12 6.38 16.69
N LYS A 98 -15.22 5.86 17.54
CA LYS A 98 -14.76 6.55 18.75
C LYS A 98 -13.77 7.68 18.44
N VAL A 99 -13.11 7.63 17.29
CA VAL A 99 -12.03 8.57 16.93
C VAL A 99 -12.50 9.60 15.90
N VAL A 100 -13.33 9.19 14.94
CA VAL A 100 -13.74 10.03 13.80
C VAL A 100 -15.09 10.67 14.07
N SER A 101 -15.22 11.96 13.79
CA SER A 101 -16.47 12.69 14.06
C SER A 101 -17.28 13.13 12.83
N LYS A 102 -16.69 13.29 11.63
CA LYS A 102 -17.40 13.90 10.48
C LYS A 102 -16.92 13.44 9.09
N ASN A 103 -16.10 14.23 8.40
CA ASN A 103 -15.74 14.00 7.00
C ASN A 103 -14.34 13.41 6.90
N LEU A 104 -14.25 12.26 6.22
CA LEU A 104 -13.00 11.55 5.98
C LEU A 104 -12.61 11.61 4.52
N LYS A 105 -11.36 12.00 4.28
CA LYS A 105 -10.61 11.58 3.09
C LYS A 105 -9.99 10.23 3.40
N MET A 106 -10.21 9.23 2.56
CA MET A 106 -9.52 7.94 2.70
C MET A 106 -8.46 7.78 1.61
N ILE A 107 -7.30 7.27 1.96
CA ILE A 107 -6.21 7.06 1.01
C ILE A 107 -5.65 5.67 1.25
N VAL A 108 -5.70 4.85 0.21
CA VAL A 108 -5.27 3.45 0.23
C VAL A 108 -3.93 3.34 -0.49
N LEU A 109 -2.88 2.95 0.23
CA LEU A 109 -1.52 2.84 -0.31
C LEU A 109 -0.99 1.42 -0.10
N GLY A 110 -0.12 0.99 -1.02
CA GLY A 110 0.60 -0.28 -0.86
C GLY A 110 -0.29 -1.52 -0.93
N CYS A 111 -1.45 -1.42 -1.58
CA CYS A 111 -2.44 -2.50 -1.63
C CYS A 111 -2.17 -3.57 -2.70
N ALA A 112 -1.07 -3.42 -3.44
CA ALA A 112 -0.67 -4.22 -4.59
C ALA A 112 -1.81 -4.42 -5.62
N SER A 113 -1.64 -5.41 -6.50
CA SER A 113 -2.59 -5.70 -7.57
C SER A 113 -3.55 -6.83 -7.18
N PRO A 114 -4.88 -6.66 -7.32
CA PRO A 114 -5.86 -7.73 -7.16
C PRO A 114 -5.92 -8.68 -8.37
N THR A 115 -5.15 -8.41 -9.42
CA THR A 115 -5.16 -9.18 -10.68
C THR A 115 -3.91 -10.01 -10.90
N CYS A 116 -2.77 -9.64 -10.28
CA CYS A 116 -1.51 -10.36 -10.44
C CYS A 116 -0.68 -10.42 -9.14
N GLY A 117 0.24 -11.39 -9.07
CA GLY A 117 1.21 -11.54 -7.98
C GLY A 117 0.95 -12.69 -7.00
N PRO A 118 1.91 -12.95 -6.10
CA PRO A 118 1.85 -14.10 -5.18
C PRO A 118 0.80 -13.95 -4.07
N PHE A 119 0.29 -12.74 -3.82
CA PHE A 119 -0.60 -12.42 -2.70
C PHE A 119 -1.96 -11.88 -3.14
N ILE A 120 -2.44 -12.24 -4.34
CA ILE A 120 -3.70 -11.74 -4.93
C ILE A 120 -4.86 -11.77 -3.94
N THR A 121 -5.00 -12.85 -3.16
CA THR A 121 -6.09 -12.97 -2.16
C THR A 121 -5.98 -11.91 -1.06
N ASN A 122 -4.77 -11.62 -0.57
CA ASN A 122 -4.55 -10.57 0.43
C ASN A 122 -4.88 -9.20 -0.17
N CYS A 123 -4.43 -8.93 -1.40
CA CYS A 123 -4.71 -7.68 -2.12
C CYS A 123 -6.21 -7.47 -2.26
N LYS A 124 -6.95 -8.51 -2.70
CA LYS A 124 -8.42 -8.47 -2.80
C LYS A 124 -9.10 -8.19 -1.46
N CYS A 125 -8.59 -8.72 -0.35
CA CYS A 125 -9.12 -8.42 0.98
C CYS A 125 -8.94 -6.94 1.34
N GLN A 126 -7.78 -6.36 1.06
CA GLN A 126 -7.51 -4.93 1.34
C GLN A 126 -8.42 -4.03 0.50
N TRP A 127 -8.61 -4.37 -0.78
CA TRP A 127 -9.54 -3.67 -1.67
C TRP A 127 -10.99 -3.81 -1.20
N ALA A 128 -11.39 -5.01 -0.75
CA ALA A 128 -12.70 -5.26 -0.18
C ALA A 128 -12.92 -4.45 1.12
N LEU A 129 -11.92 -4.34 1.99
CA LEU A 129 -12.00 -3.53 3.19
C LEU A 129 -12.19 -2.05 2.86
N ALA A 130 -11.40 -1.52 1.92
CA ALA A 130 -11.55 -0.13 1.48
C ALA A 130 -12.92 0.15 0.85
N LYS A 131 -13.42 -0.77 0.00
CA LYS A 131 -14.78 -0.70 -0.52
C LYS A 131 -15.81 -0.70 0.60
N LEU A 132 -15.71 -1.65 1.53
CA LEU A 132 -16.63 -1.80 2.65
C LEU A 132 -16.70 -0.52 3.48
N LEU A 133 -15.53 0.04 3.85
CA LEU A 133 -15.46 1.30 4.58
C LEU A 133 -16.10 2.43 3.79
N THR A 134 -16.00 2.46 2.46
CA THR A 134 -16.68 3.48 1.64
C THR A 134 -18.20 3.34 1.70
N VAL A 135 -18.74 2.15 1.49
CA VAL A 135 -20.20 1.95 1.39
C VAL A 135 -20.91 1.98 2.74
N ASP A 136 -20.27 1.46 3.79
CA ASP A 136 -20.86 1.32 5.12
C ASP A 136 -20.64 2.57 5.99
N SER A 137 -19.75 3.48 5.55
CA SER A 137 -19.47 4.75 6.25
C SER A 137 -20.71 5.61 6.47
N ASN A 138 -21.75 5.50 5.63
CA ASN A 138 -22.98 6.30 5.72
C ASN A 138 -23.68 6.33 7.09
N HIS A 139 -23.35 5.40 8.01
CA HIS A 139 -23.88 5.36 9.37
C HIS A 139 -22.92 5.85 10.46
N LEU A 140 -21.63 6.04 10.18
CA LEU A 140 -20.58 6.27 11.19
C LEU A 140 -19.73 7.53 10.92
N PHE A 141 -19.42 7.81 9.65
CA PHE A 141 -18.62 8.95 9.21
C PHE A 141 -18.83 9.15 7.72
N LYS A 142 -18.66 10.35 7.17
CA LYS A 142 -18.84 10.53 5.72
C LYS A 142 -17.50 10.41 5.01
N ILE A 143 -17.30 9.35 4.22
CA ILE A 143 -16.19 9.35 3.26
C ILE A 143 -16.54 10.29 2.11
N ILE A 144 -15.77 11.35 1.95
CA ILE A 144 -16.02 12.39 0.93
C ILE A 144 -15.15 12.22 -0.31
N SER A 145 -14.01 11.54 -0.18
CA SER A 145 -13.14 11.15 -1.28
C SER A 145 -12.31 9.93 -0.91
N VAL A 146 -11.94 9.14 -1.93
CA VAL A 146 -10.96 8.06 -1.77
C VAL A 146 -9.97 8.09 -2.91
N GLU A 147 -8.72 7.95 -2.55
CA GLU A 147 -7.63 7.79 -3.49
C GLU A 147 -6.93 6.44 -3.24
N ILE A 148 -6.41 5.84 -4.30
CA ILE A 148 -5.69 4.58 -4.24
C ILE A 148 -4.40 4.69 -5.04
N PHE A 149 -3.31 4.16 -4.51
CA PHE A 149 -2.06 4.07 -5.24
C PHE A 149 -1.18 2.92 -4.77
N ASP A 150 -0.67 2.17 -5.75
CA ASP A 150 0.42 1.23 -5.55
C ASP A 150 1.28 1.19 -6.82
N PRO A 151 2.62 1.16 -6.72
CA PRO A 151 3.49 1.07 -7.88
C PRO A 151 3.31 -0.21 -8.71
N LEU A 152 2.68 -1.26 -8.19
CA LEU A 152 2.35 -2.49 -8.91
C LEU A 152 1.00 -2.43 -9.62
N MET A 153 0.17 -1.42 -9.36
CA MET A 153 -1.13 -1.28 -10.05
C MET A 153 -0.95 -0.96 -11.53
N SER A 154 -1.75 -1.67 -12.33
CA SER A 154 -1.93 -1.49 -13.77
C SER A 154 -3.19 -0.68 -14.09
N ASP A 155 -3.34 -0.27 -15.35
CA ASP A 155 -4.56 0.40 -15.82
C ASP A 155 -5.82 -0.47 -15.61
N THR A 156 -5.68 -1.80 -15.69
CA THR A 156 -6.76 -2.74 -15.39
C THR A 156 -7.17 -2.68 -13.92
N ASP A 157 -6.20 -2.54 -13.00
CA ASP A 157 -6.49 -2.41 -11.56
C ASP A 157 -7.23 -1.10 -11.29
N TYR A 158 -6.84 0.00 -11.92
CA TYR A 158 -7.58 1.26 -11.83
C TYR A 158 -9.01 1.16 -12.36
N GLN A 159 -9.24 0.42 -13.46
CA GLN A 159 -10.59 0.17 -13.97
C GLN A 159 -11.43 -0.67 -12.99
N ILE A 160 -10.84 -1.68 -12.35
CA ILE A 160 -11.50 -2.46 -11.29
C ILE A 160 -11.86 -1.54 -10.13
N TRP A 161 -10.94 -0.67 -9.70
CA TRP A 161 -11.18 0.27 -8.60
C TRP A 161 -12.33 1.23 -8.91
N GLN A 162 -12.35 1.81 -10.11
CA GLN A 162 -13.43 2.68 -10.57
C GLN A 162 -14.79 2.00 -10.59
N ARG A 163 -14.84 0.68 -10.89
CA ARG A 163 -16.09 -0.09 -10.80
C ARG A 163 -16.49 -0.43 -9.36
N LEU A 164 -15.51 -0.60 -8.48
CA LEU A 164 -15.77 -0.97 -7.09
C LEU A 164 -16.35 0.19 -6.29
N ILE A 165 -15.91 1.41 -6.57
CA ILE A 165 -16.30 2.57 -5.79
C ILE A 165 -17.18 3.54 -6.57
N GLU A 166 -18.40 3.73 -6.08
CA GLU A 166 -19.31 4.75 -6.56
C GLU A 166 -19.16 5.98 -5.66
N PHE A 167 -18.53 7.05 -6.17
CA PHE A 167 -18.37 8.28 -5.40
C PHE A 167 -19.46 9.29 -5.69
N PRO A 168 -20.11 9.85 -4.66
CA PRO A 168 -20.68 11.17 -4.78
C PRO A 168 -19.51 12.16 -4.84
N ASN A 169 -19.35 12.85 -5.98
CA ASN A 169 -18.43 14.00 -6.05
C ASN A 169 -18.94 15.08 -5.09
N THR A 170 -18.38 15.13 -3.87
CA THR A 170 -18.73 16.15 -2.88
C THR A 170 -17.58 17.14 -2.77
N THR A 171 -17.91 18.43 -2.75
CA THR A 171 -16.95 19.52 -2.48
C THR A 171 -16.86 19.83 -0.99
N ALA A 172 -17.23 18.90 -0.11
CA ALA A 172 -17.18 19.10 1.34
C ALA A 172 -15.73 19.18 1.82
N GLU A 173 -15.48 19.98 2.86
CA GLU A 173 -14.17 20.03 3.49
C GLU A 173 -13.87 18.74 4.25
N THR A 174 -12.60 18.30 4.18
CA THR A 174 -12.08 17.11 4.87
C THR A 174 -11.65 17.49 6.28
N ASP A 175 -12.22 16.81 7.28
CA ASP A 175 -11.84 16.99 8.69
C ASP A 175 -10.70 16.05 9.07
N TRP A 176 -10.76 14.81 8.58
CA TRP A 176 -9.86 13.72 8.91
C TRP A 176 -9.30 13.04 7.66
N THR A 177 -8.11 12.46 7.78
CA THR A 177 -7.53 11.55 6.77
C THR A 177 -7.38 10.15 7.36
N LEU A 178 -8.03 9.16 6.73
CA LEU A 178 -7.81 7.74 7.01
C LEU A 178 -6.82 7.18 5.97
N LEU A 179 -5.64 6.79 6.43
CA LEU A 179 -4.63 6.13 5.63
C LEU A 179 -4.72 4.62 5.83
N ILE A 180 -4.99 3.88 4.76
CA ILE A 180 -5.01 2.42 4.76
C ILE A 180 -3.73 1.93 4.09
N MET A 181 -2.84 1.33 4.88
CA MET A 181 -1.48 0.96 4.47
C MET A 181 -1.09 -0.48 4.90
N PRO A 182 -1.96 -1.49 4.75
CA PRO A 182 -1.67 -2.84 5.22
C PRO A 182 -0.41 -3.40 4.56
N HIS A 183 0.59 -3.80 5.35
CA HIS A 183 1.88 -4.36 4.91
C HIS A 183 2.77 -3.42 4.08
N CYS A 184 2.60 -2.10 4.24
CA CYS A 184 3.52 -1.15 3.61
C CYS A 184 4.94 -1.26 4.17
N GLU A 185 5.93 -0.97 3.33
CA GLU A 185 7.33 -0.85 3.74
C GLU A 185 7.55 0.42 4.56
N VAL A 186 8.50 0.38 5.50
CA VAL A 186 8.83 1.50 6.41
C VAL A 186 9.11 2.80 5.66
N ASP A 187 9.77 2.73 4.50
CA ASP A 187 10.10 3.91 3.71
C ASP A 187 8.86 4.59 3.12
N LEU A 188 7.86 3.81 2.68
CA LEU A 188 6.58 4.36 2.21
C LEU A 188 5.83 5.02 3.36
N TYR A 189 5.82 4.42 4.55
CA TYR A 189 5.27 5.04 5.75
C TYR A 189 5.91 6.39 6.05
N ARG A 190 7.25 6.43 6.10
CA ARG A 190 7.99 7.66 6.41
C ARG A 190 7.66 8.76 5.42
N THR A 191 7.74 8.47 4.12
CA THR A 191 7.43 9.47 3.08
C THR A 191 6.00 9.99 3.20
N VAL A 192 5.02 9.13 3.42
CA VAL A 192 3.61 9.53 3.52
C VAL A 192 3.36 10.41 4.75
N LEU A 193 3.91 10.03 5.91
CA LEU A 193 3.78 10.80 7.15
C LEU A 193 4.49 12.16 7.05
N GLU A 194 5.69 12.20 6.45
CA GLU A 194 6.38 13.47 6.16
C GLU A 194 5.57 14.36 5.22
N SER A 195 4.98 13.79 4.17
CA SER A 195 4.17 14.53 3.19
C SER A 195 2.95 15.17 3.84
N LEU A 196 2.23 14.40 4.65
CA LEU A 196 1.08 14.89 5.43
C LEU A 196 1.44 16.09 6.28
N SER A 197 2.55 16.00 6.99
CA SER A 197 2.95 17.04 7.91
C SER A 197 3.29 18.37 7.23
N HIS A 198 3.77 18.31 5.99
CA HIS A 198 4.04 19.48 5.16
C HIS A 198 2.83 19.92 4.33
N LYS A 199 1.65 19.31 4.54
CA LYS A 199 0.43 19.53 3.76
C LYS A 199 0.64 19.30 2.25
N LEU A 200 1.49 18.34 1.90
CA LEU A 200 1.73 17.93 0.52
C LEU A 200 0.70 16.90 0.07
N ASP A 201 0.55 16.78 -1.24
CA ASP A 201 -0.25 15.72 -1.84
C ASP A 201 0.42 14.35 -1.57
N ILE A 202 -0.30 13.48 -0.88
CA ILE A 202 0.21 12.17 -0.44
C ILE A 202 0.40 11.22 -1.63
N ILE A 203 -0.53 11.23 -2.58
CA ILE A 203 -0.45 10.37 -3.77
C ILE A 203 0.74 10.78 -4.63
N GLU A 204 0.93 12.08 -4.82
CA GLU A 204 2.07 12.60 -5.55
C GLU A 204 3.39 12.26 -4.85
N SER A 205 3.44 12.36 -3.53
CA SER A 205 4.64 12.01 -2.77
C SER A 205 4.95 10.51 -2.84
N ALA A 206 3.92 9.65 -2.78
CA ALA A 206 4.07 8.21 -2.98
C ALA A 206 4.56 7.88 -4.41
N LYS A 207 4.07 8.59 -5.43
CA LYS A 207 4.56 8.47 -6.81
C LYS A 207 6.02 8.91 -6.94
N GLN A 208 6.40 10.00 -6.29
CA GLN A 208 7.77 10.51 -6.31
C GLN A 208 8.74 9.55 -5.62
N LEU A 209 8.36 8.95 -4.49
CA LEU A 209 9.13 7.88 -3.85
C LEU A 209 9.30 6.69 -4.80
N ALA A 210 8.22 6.23 -5.43
CA ALA A 210 8.28 5.14 -6.40
C ALA A 210 9.18 5.45 -7.61
N SER A 211 9.38 6.74 -7.95
CA SER A 211 10.29 7.19 -8.99
C SER A 211 11.74 7.42 -8.51
N GLY A 212 12.01 7.29 -7.21
CA GLY A 212 13.34 7.47 -6.60
C GLY A 212 13.81 8.92 -6.46
N SER A 213 12.89 9.89 -6.43
CA SER A 213 13.21 11.33 -6.47
C SER A 213 12.96 12.09 -5.16
N TYR A 214 12.74 11.40 -4.03
CA TYR A 214 12.28 12.03 -2.79
C TYR A 214 13.42 12.32 -1.79
N VAL A 215 13.33 13.46 -1.09
CA VAL A 215 14.29 13.90 -0.07
C VAL A 215 13.56 14.06 1.25
N PHE A 216 14.04 13.40 2.31
CA PHE A 216 13.44 13.38 3.64
C PHE A 216 13.50 14.74 4.35
N ARG A 217 12.44 15.11 5.08
CA ARG A 217 12.38 16.33 5.93
C ARG A 217 11.56 16.09 7.20
N ASN A 218 11.84 16.86 8.26
CA ASN A 218 11.20 16.77 9.58
C ASN A 218 9.67 16.78 9.53
N ILE A 219 9.06 15.95 10.36
CA ILE A 219 7.61 15.79 10.43
C ILE A 219 7.00 16.88 11.33
N ALA A 220 6.10 17.68 10.77
CA ALA A 220 5.20 18.58 11.50
C ALA A 220 3.85 17.91 11.87
N LYS A 221 2.95 18.69 12.48
CA LYS A 221 1.70 18.27 13.15
C LYS A 221 0.82 17.32 12.31
N LEU A 222 0.50 16.13 12.85
CA LEU A 222 -0.35 15.09 12.25
C LEU A 222 -1.74 14.96 12.89
N SER A 223 -2.17 15.93 13.72
CA SER A 223 -3.52 15.97 14.26
C SER A 223 -4.54 15.83 13.13
N ASN A 224 -5.40 14.83 13.21
CA ASN A 224 -6.44 14.43 12.25
C ASN A 224 -6.04 13.35 11.22
N VAL A 225 -4.93 12.65 11.43
CA VAL A 225 -4.56 11.46 10.65
C VAL A 225 -4.81 10.21 11.46
N ILE A 226 -5.51 9.25 10.86
CA ILE A 226 -5.73 7.91 11.38
C ILE A 226 -5.05 6.94 10.43
N LEU A 227 -4.25 6.02 10.97
CA LEU A 227 -3.62 4.97 10.17
C LEU A 227 -4.28 3.63 10.46
N LEU A 228 -4.49 2.87 9.39
CA LEU A 228 -4.84 1.47 9.44
C LEU A 228 -3.66 0.70 8.83
N SER A 229 -2.77 0.22 9.69
CA SER A 229 -1.36 0.00 9.37
C SER A 229 -0.71 -1.03 10.30
N ASN A 230 0.47 -1.53 9.97
CA ASN A 230 1.29 -2.25 10.94
C ASN A 230 1.80 -1.31 12.04
N THR A 231 2.30 -1.85 13.14
CA THR A 231 2.81 -1.04 14.27
C THR A 231 3.89 -0.06 13.82
N LEU A 232 3.79 1.19 14.27
CA LEU A 232 4.80 2.23 14.17
C LEU A 232 5.92 2.06 15.20
N SER A 233 5.79 1.14 16.15
CA SER A 233 6.82 0.86 17.16
C SER A 233 8.17 0.43 16.55
N ASN A 234 8.19 -0.01 15.29
CA ASN A 234 9.41 -0.37 14.56
C ASN A 234 9.97 0.79 13.70
N CYS A 235 9.33 1.96 13.72
CA CYS A 235 9.79 3.16 13.04
C CYS A 235 10.65 4.01 13.99
N ASP A 236 11.86 3.54 14.31
CA ASP A 236 12.82 4.20 15.22
C ASP A 236 13.17 5.66 14.85
N SER A 237 12.79 6.11 13.65
CA SER A 237 13.12 7.43 13.10
C SER A 237 12.00 8.47 13.17
N LEU A 238 10.82 8.10 13.68
CA LEU A 238 9.71 9.04 13.82
C LEU A 238 9.92 9.85 15.11
N ASP A 239 10.73 10.92 15.04
CA ASP A 239 10.86 11.94 16.10
C ASP A 239 9.58 12.79 16.13
N LEU A 240 8.48 12.12 16.45
CA LEU A 240 7.20 12.71 16.65
C LEU A 240 7.15 13.01 18.15
N ASN A 241 7.32 14.29 18.52
CA ASN A 241 6.96 14.78 19.87
C ASN A 241 5.42 14.70 20.06
N THR A 242 4.83 13.53 19.86
CA THR A 242 3.39 13.28 19.70
C THR A 242 3.02 12.01 20.43
N GLU A 243 1.83 11.97 20.99
CA GLU A 243 1.30 10.77 21.61
C GLU A 243 0.72 9.85 20.52
N ILE A 244 1.24 8.62 20.44
CA ILE A 244 0.77 7.60 19.50
C ILE A 244 -0.05 6.58 20.27
N THR A 245 -1.30 6.38 19.86
CA THR A 245 -2.14 5.28 20.38
C THR A 245 -2.27 4.21 19.32
N GLU A 246 -1.89 2.97 19.63
CA GLU A 246 -2.04 1.82 18.74
C GLU A 246 -3.06 0.82 19.31
N ILE A 247 -4.11 0.54 18.55
CA ILE A 247 -5.13 -0.45 18.90
C ILE A 247 -4.98 -1.64 17.95
N LYS A 248 -4.49 -2.77 18.47
CA LYS A 248 -4.37 -4.00 17.69
C LYS A 248 -5.76 -4.50 17.27
N LEU A 249 -5.94 -4.75 15.98
CA LEU A 249 -7.18 -5.33 15.47
C LEU A 249 -7.18 -6.85 15.69
N PRO A 250 -8.36 -7.47 15.90
CA PRO A 250 -8.46 -8.92 15.99
C PRO A 250 -8.08 -9.56 14.65
N LYS A 251 -7.82 -10.87 14.66
CA LYS A 251 -7.52 -11.59 13.42
C LYS A 251 -8.77 -11.66 12.53
N PHE A 252 -8.55 -11.55 11.22
CA PHE A 252 -9.57 -11.89 10.23
C PHE A 252 -9.39 -13.35 9.80
N ASP A 253 -10.01 -14.26 10.55
CA ASP A 253 -9.82 -15.71 10.41
C ASP A 253 -10.00 -16.27 8.99
N PRO A 254 -10.91 -15.76 8.14
CA PRO A 254 -11.02 -16.23 6.75
C PRO A 254 -9.74 -16.01 5.93
N TYR A 255 -8.98 -14.94 6.21
CA TYR A 255 -7.76 -14.57 5.50
C TYR A 255 -6.75 -13.94 6.48
N PRO A 256 -6.13 -14.74 7.37
CA PRO A 256 -5.36 -14.23 8.50
C PRO A 256 -4.14 -13.41 8.06
N ASN A 257 -3.57 -13.72 6.90
CA ASN A 257 -2.41 -13.02 6.34
C ASN A 257 -2.77 -11.68 5.69
N ALA A 258 -4.04 -11.44 5.35
CA ALA A 258 -4.45 -10.20 4.69
C ALA A 258 -4.32 -8.99 5.61
N PHE A 259 -4.60 -9.19 6.91
CA PHE A 259 -4.60 -8.15 7.94
C PHE A 259 -3.76 -8.56 9.17
N ASN A 260 -2.74 -9.41 8.97
CA ASN A 260 -1.88 -9.80 10.07
C ASN A 260 -1.16 -8.58 10.65
N ASP A 261 -1.13 -8.49 11.98
CA ASP A 261 -0.51 -7.40 12.73
C ASP A 261 -0.95 -6.00 12.25
N LEU A 262 -2.25 -5.86 11.97
CA LEU A 262 -2.90 -4.60 11.64
C LEU A 262 -3.38 -3.89 12.92
N TYR A 263 -3.13 -2.59 12.97
CA TYR A 263 -3.45 -1.70 14.07
C TYR A 263 -4.25 -0.51 13.53
N LEU A 264 -5.18 -0.02 14.34
CA LEU A 264 -5.72 1.32 14.22
C LEU A 264 -4.83 2.25 15.04
N ILE A 265 -4.24 3.26 14.39
CA ILE A 265 -3.27 4.15 15.01
C ILE A 265 -3.75 5.58 14.91
N THR A 266 -3.73 6.28 16.03
CA THR A 266 -4.02 7.72 16.12
C THR A 266 -2.79 8.46 16.60
N ILE A 267 -2.59 9.67 16.06
CA ILE A 267 -1.45 10.53 16.38
C ILE A 267 -2.00 11.84 16.94
N ASP A 268 -1.81 12.03 18.25
CA ASP A 268 -2.22 13.23 18.96
C ASP A 268 -1.01 14.16 19.14
N THR A 269 -1.17 15.39 18.65
CA THR A 269 -0.09 16.39 18.52
C THR A 269 -0.45 17.74 19.14
#